data_AF-A0A8J8BF65-F1
#
_entry.id   AF-A0A8J8BF65-F1
#
_cell.length_a   1.000
_cell.length_b   1.000
_cell.length_c   1.000
_cell.angle_alpha   90.00
_cell.angle_beta   90.00
_cell.angle_gamma   90.00
#
_symmetry.space_group_name_H-M   'P 1'
#
loop_
_entity.id
_entity.type
_entity.pdbx_description
1 polymer ?
#
loop_
_entity_poly.entity_id
_entity_poly.type
_entity_poly.pdbx_seq_one_letter_code
_entity_poly.pdbx_strand_id
1 'polypeptide(L)'
;MKRTAKLAAILTIGATATAGVVLATGPVSAAAGGGGNAMTRNGAGTYSTSTNPGTAGYGGMMGGWTGGGNGMMNGWTGGAGAAGMMGANGVGMMGSSSAGTDMGAVMGRMPANVSGPRESAAQAAADAAAIPPGASVDAARNRLTFTGDTVALTVVAGADEKNMYSFEAAGLTNPEIVVPAGAHVTLHLVNADTDMAHGVLVTATSAAGTSWMPMMTSAAAFPGAAIWALGEADGSGAPTATTSFTATTSGSYTYLCPIPGHPQQGMHATFTVR
;
A
#
# COMPACT_ATOMS: atom_id res chain seq x y z
N MET A 1 2.24 -11.33 -64.14
CA MET A 1 1.88 -12.76 -64.03
C MET A 1 3.11 -13.56 -63.65
N LYS A 2 3.22 -14.01 -62.40
CA LYS A 2 4.10 -15.11 -61.94
C LYS A 2 3.52 -15.57 -60.59
N ARG A 3 2.90 -16.75 -60.61
CA ARG A 3 2.31 -17.43 -59.45
C ARG A 3 3.42 -18.21 -58.75
N THR A 4 3.55 -18.06 -57.44
CA THR A 4 4.28 -18.99 -56.58
C THR A 4 3.44 -19.25 -55.35
N ALA A 5 2.80 -20.42 -55.35
CA ALA A 5 2.14 -21.02 -54.20
C ALA A 5 3.20 -21.69 -53.31
N LYS A 6 3.13 -21.53 -51.99
CA LYS A 6 3.70 -22.48 -51.03
C LYS A 6 2.83 -22.62 -49.79
N LEU A 7 2.30 -23.84 -49.67
CA LEU A 7 2.00 -24.67 -48.50
C LEU A 7 1.47 -24.02 -47.21
N ALA A 8 0.21 -24.33 -46.93
CA ALA A 8 -0.36 -24.40 -45.59
C ALA A 8 0.17 -25.64 -44.86
N ALA A 9 0.74 -25.46 -43.67
CA ALA A 9 1.00 -26.53 -42.72
C ALA A 9 -0.12 -26.51 -41.67
N ILE A 10 -0.99 -27.52 -41.74
CA ILE A 10 -2.00 -27.82 -40.73
C ILE A 10 -1.28 -28.59 -39.61
N LEU A 11 -1.15 -27.97 -38.44
CA LEU A 11 -0.70 -28.65 -37.23
C LEU A 11 -1.92 -28.98 -36.37
N THR A 12 -2.46 -30.18 -36.56
CA THR A 12 -3.39 -30.84 -35.63
C THR A 12 -2.60 -31.39 -34.45
N ILE A 13 -2.72 -30.78 -33.27
CA ILE A 13 -2.30 -31.41 -32.01
C ILE A 13 -3.55 -31.99 -31.35
N GLY A 14 -3.51 -33.32 -31.20
CA GLY A 14 -4.60 -34.14 -30.70
C GLY A 14 -4.87 -33.94 -29.21
N ALA A 15 -6.16 -34.03 -28.88
CA ALA A 15 -6.65 -34.18 -27.53
C ALA A 15 -6.39 -35.62 -27.05
N THR A 16 -5.62 -35.78 -25.98
CA THR A 16 -5.59 -37.02 -25.20
C THR A 16 -6.45 -36.84 -23.96
N ALA A 17 -7.63 -37.46 -24.00
CA ALA A 17 -8.47 -37.70 -22.85
C ALA A 17 -7.85 -38.85 -22.02
N THR A 18 -7.52 -38.59 -20.76
CA THR A 18 -7.32 -39.65 -19.76
C THR A 18 -8.52 -39.68 -18.83
N ALA A 19 -9.14 -40.85 -18.78
CA ALA A 19 -10.28 -41.17 -17.95
C ALA A 19 -9.87 -41.41 -16.49
N GLY A 20 -10.67 -40.85 -15.59
CA GLY A 20 -11.16 -41.40 -14.32
C GLY A 20 -10.25 -42.26 -13.43
N VAL A 21 -10.04 -41.76 -12.21
CA VAL A 21 -10.25 -42.56 -11.00
C VAL A 21 -11.07 -41.73 -10.01
N VAL A 22 -12.31 -42.15 -9.80
CA VAL A 22 -13.18 -41.74 -8.70
C VAL A 22 -13.02 -42.78 -7.60
N LEU A 23 -12.58 -42.36 -6.42
CA LEU A 23 -12.72 -43.12 -5.18
C LEU A 23 -13.60 -42.32 -4.23
N ALA A 24 -14.81 -42.85 -4.04
CA ALA A 24 -15.81 -42.38 -3.10
C ALA A 24 -15.73 -43.17 -1.78
N THR A 25 -16.43 -42.63 -0.77
CA THR A 25 -16.79 -43.22 0.54
C THR A 25 -15.70 -43.15 1.63
N GLY A 26 -15.93 -42.60 2.83
CA GLY A 26 -17.15 -42.13 3.48
C GLY A 26 -16.82 -41.39 4.80
N PRO A 27 -17.83 -40.99 5.59
CA PRO A 27 -17.69 -40.10 6.73
C PRO A 27 -17.36 -40.85 8.02
N VAL A 28 -16.57 -40.21 8.90
CA VAL A 28 -16.49 -40.59 10.32
C VAL A 28 -17.14 -39.51 11.16
N SER A 29 -18.28 -39.86 11.75
CA SER A 29 -18.98 -39.08 12.77
C SER A 29 -18.60 -39.59 14.17
N ALA A 30 -18.48 -38.62 15.08
CA ALA A 30 -18.78 -38.64 16.51
C ALA A 30 -18.05 -39.62 17.45
N ALA A 31 -17.37 -39.04 18.44
CA ALA A 31 -17.42 -39.55 19.81
C ALA A 31 -17.57 -38.37 20.78
N ALA A 32 -18.75 -38.33 21.42
CA ALA A 32 -19.04 -37.52 22.59
C ALA A 32 -18.33 -38.12 23.82
N GLY A 33 -17.81 -37.26 24.70
CA GLY A 33 -17.31 -37.63 26.01
C GLY A 33 -17.63 -36.51 26.99
N GLY A 34 -18.74 -36.66 27.72
CA GLY A 34 -19.15 -35.79 28.81
C GLY A 34 -18.45 -36.09 30.13
N GLY A 35 -18.55 -35.13 31.05
CA GLY A 35 -18.05 -35.17 32.42
C GLY A 35 -17.53 -33.78 32.78
N GLY A 36 -18.31 -32.85 33.33
CA GLY A 36 -19.14 -33.02 34.52
C GLY A 36 -18.28 -32.78 35.75
N ASN A 37 -18.16 -31.52 36.19
CA ASN A 37 -18.16 -31.18 37.62
C ASN A 37 -18.37 -29.67 37.81
N ALA A 38 -19.61 -29.34 38.12
CA ALA A 38 -19.97 -28.12 38.79
C ALA A 38 -19.45 -28.20 40.24
N MET A 39 -18.75 -27.16 40.70
CA MET A 39 -18.64 -26.87 42.12
C MET A 39 -19.12 -25.45 42.36
N THR A 40 -20.39 -25.36 42.73
CA THR A 40 -21.00 -24.27 43.49
C THR A 40 -20.20 -23.96 44.75
N ARG A 41 -19.91 -22.68 45.00
CA ARG A 41 -19.89 -22.17 46.37
C ARG A 41 -20.41 -20.73 46.42
N ASN A 42 -21.52 -20.58 47.15
CA ASN A 42 -22.19 -19.38 47.59
C ASN A 42 -21.32 -18.51 48.52
N GLY A 43 -21.69 -17.24 48.62
CA GLY A 43 -21.38 -16.33 49.75
C GLY A 43 -21.10 -14.91 49.25
N ALA A 44 -22.10 -14.07 49.01
CA ALA A 44 -22.83 -13.23 50.00
C ALA A 44 -22.00 -12.04 50.52
N GLY A 45 -22.57 -10.83 50.41
CA GLY A 45 -22.01 -9.59 51.00
C GLY A 45 -22.25 -8.31 50.17
N THR A 46 -23.48 -7.95 49.80
CA THR A 46 -24.34 -6.88 50.42
C THR A 46 -23.78 -5.45 50.57
N TYR A 47 -24.56 -4.50 50.01
CA TYR A 47 -24.81 -3.09 50.40
C TYR A 47 -23.63 -2.09 50.29
N SER A 48 -23.77 -0.82 49.88
CA SER A 48 -24.94 0.05 49.61
C SER A 48 -24.46 1.36 48.97
N THR A 49 -25.34 1.99 48.17
CA THR A 49 -25.62 3.45 48.04
C THR A 49 -24.42 4.42 47.84
N SER A 50 -24.43 5.40 46.95
CA SER A 50 -25.42 6.47 46.85
C SER A 50 -25.03 7.48 45.76
N THR A 51 -26.02 7.93 44.99
CA THR A 51 -26.25 9.30 44.46
C THR A 51 -25.13 10.12 43.81
N ASN A 52 -25.33 10.34 42.49
CA ASN A 52 -25.15 11.57 41.67
C ASN A 52 -25.32 12.93 42.42
N PRO A 53 -25.11 14.11 41.80
CA PRO A 53 -24.46 14.47 40.51
C PRO A 53 -23.53 15.70 40.60
N GLY A 54 -22.87 16.07 39.50
CA GLY A 54 -22.81 17.50 39.13
C GLY A 54 -21.45 18.14 38.78
N THR A 55 -21.57 19.03 37.80
CA THR A 55 -20.80 20.27 37.55
C THR A 55 -19.46 20.21 36.82
N ALA A 56 -19.54 20.73 35.60
CA ALA A 56 -18.49 21.30 34.79
C ALA A 56 -17.68 22.36 35.55
N GLY A 57 -16.36 22.37 35.30
CA GLY A 57 -15.45 23.44 35.69
C GLY A 57 -14.35 23.55 34.64
N TYR A 58 -14.42 24.59 33.83
CA TYR A 58 -13.30 25.10 33.05
C TYR A 58 -12.18 25.52 34.01
N GLY A 59 -10.95 25.08 33.76
CA GLY A 59 -9.78 25.50 34.50
C GLY A 59 -8.52 25.15 33.72
N GLY A 60 -7.98 26.12 33.00
CA GLY A 60 -6.69 26.00 32.34
C GLY A 60 -5.58 25.80 33.36
N MET A 61 -4.66 24.89 33.07
CA MET A 61 -3.38 24.78 33.75
C MET A 61 -2.30 24.46 32.72
N MET A 62 -1.57 25.50 32.32
CA MET A 62 -0.18 25.34 31.92
C MET A 62 0.58 24.84 33.14
N GLY A 63 1.16 23.66 33.04
CA GLY A 63 2.04 23.09 34.05
C GLY A 63 2.91 22.03 33.40
N GLY A 64 4.15 22.39 33.11
CA GLY A 64 5.13 21.51 32.51
C GLY A 64 5.38 20.28 33.37
N TRP A 65 5.52 19.14 32.68
CA TRP A 65 6.19 17.98 33.22
C TRP A 65 7.22 17.50 32.21
N THR A 66 8.47 17.77 32.58
CA THR A 66 9.67 17.09 32.12
C THR A 66 9.59 15.60 32.45
N GLY A 67 9.92 14.74 31.48
CA GLY A 67 10.57 13.46 31.77
C GLY A 67 9.96 12.23 31.12
N GLY A 68 10.63 11.75 30.07
CA GLY A 68 10.92 10.32 29.93
C GLY A 68 10.08 9.53 28.95
N GLY A 69 10.61 9.31 27.74
CA GLY A 69 10.06 8.34 26.79
C GLY A 69 10.82 8.34 25.48
N ASN A 70 11.97 7.67 25.44
CA ASN A 70 12.81 7.44 24.28
C ASN A 70 12.05 6.86 23.07
N GLY A 71 12.42 7.33 21.88
CA GLY A 71 12.62 6.45 20.73
C GLY A 71 11.86 6.84 19.46
N MET A 72 12.63 7.06 18.38
CA MET A 72 12.20 7.10 16.97
C MET A 72 11.85 8.48 16.36
N MET A 73 12.67 9.50 16.64
CA MET A 73 12.92 10.58 15.67
C MET A 73 14.41 10.96 15.73
N ASN A 74 15.27 10.14 15.11
CA ASN A 74 16.67 10.50 14.92
C ASN A 74 17.10 10.07 13.52
N GLY A 75 17.13 11.03 12.60
CA GLY A 75 17.60 10.82 11.24
C GLY A 75 17.63 12.08 10.37
N TRP A 76 17.12 13.22 10.83
CA TRP A 76 16.95 14.38 9.94
C TRP A 76 17.19 15.76 10.56
N THR A 77 18.08 15.87 11.56
CA THR A 77 18.57 17.19 12.00
C THR A 77 20.04 17.14 12.45
N GLY A 78 20.90 17.75 11.64
CA GLY A 78 21.95 18.65 12.14
C GLY A 78 23.16 18.04 12.83
N GLY A 79 24.05 17.41 12.07
CA GLY A 79 25.45 17.28 12.46
C GLY A 79 26.22 18.56 12.11
N ALA A 80 26.52 19.38 13.12
CA ALA A 80 27.41 20.52 13.00
C ALA A 80 28.84 20.04 12.66
N GLY A 81 29.23 20.22 11.40
CA GLY A 81 30.54 19.79 10.91
C GLY A 81 30.74 20.05 9.42
N ALA A 82 30.39 21.23 8.92
CA ALA A 82 30.76 21.66 7.57
C ALA A 82 30.92 23.18 7.47
N ALA A 83 31.70 23.77 8.36
CA ALA A 83 32.30 25.08 8.11
C ALA A 83 33.46 24.90 7.12
N GLY A 84 33.13 24.77 5.82
CA GLY A 84 34.15 24.48 4.81
C GLY A 84 33.65 24.22 3.39
N MET A 85 32.50 24.78 2.97
CA MET A 85 32.08 24.75 1.55
C MET A 85 31.42 26.07 1.14
N MET A 86 32.10 27.19 1.40
CA MET A 86 31.87 28.45 0.67
C MET A 86 33.04 28.63 -0.29
N GLY A 87 32.98 27.96 -1.43
CA GLY A 87 34.03 27.98 -2.44
C GLY A 87 33.48 27.67 -3.82
N ALA A 88 33.13 28.73 -4.55
CA ALA A 88 33.14 28.81 -6.00
C ALA A 88 32.38 27.71 -6.78
N ASN A 89 31.05 27.79 -6.78
CA ASN A 89 30.23 27.67 -7.99
C ASN A 89 28.79 28.07 -7.64
N GLY A 90 28.54 29.38 -7.64
CA GLY A 90 27.18 29.91 -7.64
C GLY A 90 26.52 29.57 -8.97
N VAL A 91 25.81 28.46 -9.02
CA VAL A 91 24.86 28.15 -10.09
C VAL A 91 23.51 27.91 -9.41
N GLY A 92 22.52 28.68 -9.83
CA GLY A 92 21.31 28.98 -9.07
C GLY A 92 20.50 27.76 -8.59
N MET A 93 20.26 27.73 -7.28
CA MET A 93 19.35 26.78 -6.62
C MET A 93 17.93 27.34 -6.42
N MET A 94 17.63 28.51 -6.99
CA MET A 94 16.29 29.09 -7.05
C MET A 94 16.08 29.68 -8.45
N GLY A 95 15.50 28.92 -9.38
CA GLY A 95 15.01 29.50 -10.63
C GLY A 95 15.23 28.70 -11.91
N SER A 96 15.95 27.57 -11.90
CA SER A 96 15.90 26.66 -13.05
C SER A 96 14.73 25.71 -12.87
N SER A 97 13.56 26.16 -13.33
CA SER A 97 12.62 25.27 -13.97
C SER A 97 13.34 24.53 -15.09
N SER A 98 13.99 23.41 -14.78
CA SER A 98 14.31 22.39 -15.77
C SER A 98 12.97 21.78 -16.19
N ALA A 99 12.30 22.49 -17.10
CA ALA A 99 11.23 21.96 -17.92
C ALA A 99 11.80 20.72 -18.64
N GLY A 100 11.65 19.54 -18.03
CA GLY A 100 12.11 18.28 -18.59
C GLY A 100 12.80 17.31 -17.62
N THR A 101 13.10 17.68 -16.37
CA THR A 101 13.61 16.70 -15.40
C THR A 101 12.47 16.14 -14.55
N ASP A 102 12.18 14.84 -14.70
CA ASP A 102 11.20 14.15 -13.86
C ASP A 102 11.67 14.18 -12.39
N MET A 103 10.81 14.68 -11.50
CA MET A 103 11.13 14.81 -10.07
C MET A 103 11.19 13.44 -9.38
N GLY A 104 10.46 12.45 -9.87
CA GLY A 104 10.60 11.05 -9.49
C GLY A 104 11.97 10.52 -9.85
N ALA A 105 12.55 10.88 -11.01
CA ALA A 105 13.92 10.47 -11.35
C ALA A 105 14.99 11.17 -10.50
N VAL A 106 14.75 12.41 -10.06
CA VAL A 106 15.64 13.10 -9.10
C VAL A 106 15.54 12.46 -7.71
N MET A 107 14.31 12.21 -7.26
CA MET A 107 14.03 11.59 -5.97
C MET A 107 14.22 10.07 -5.95
N GLY A 108 14.37 9.41 -7.09
CA GLY A 108 14.72 7.99 -7.20
C GLY A 108 16.18 7.80 -6.81
N ARG A 109 17.05 8.61 -7.40
CA ARG A 109 18.50 8.56 -7.21
C ARG A 109 19.01 8.99 -5.83
N MET A 110 18.29 9.85 -5.09
CA MET A 110 18.74 10.32 -3.76
C MET A 110 18.61 9.27 -2.64
N PRO A 111 17.50 8.50 -2.54
CA PRO A 111 17.31 7.39 -1.62
C PRO A 111 17.51 5.99 -2.23
N ALA A 112 17.85 5.87 -3.53
CA ALA A 112 18.14 4.58 -4.18
C ALA A 112 19.14 3.72 -3.41
N ASN A 113 20.04 4.29 -2.62
CA ASN A 113 21.04 3.55 -1.83
C ASN A 113 20.75 3.53 -0.33
N VAL A 114 19.54 3.91 0.11
CA VAL A 114 19.16 3.81 1.52
C VAL A 114 18.94 2.34 1.86
N SER A 115 19.61 1.86 2.92
CA SER A 115 19.42 0.52 3.44
C SER A 115 17.97 0.33 3.90
N GLY A 116 17.26 -0.62 3.31
CA GLY A 116 15.87 -0.95 3.65
C GLY A 116 15.49 -2.32 3.09
N PRO A 117 14.28 -2.82 3.43
CA PRO A 117 13.73 -4.03 2.84
C PRO A 117 13.71 -3.93 1.31
N ARG A 118 14.08 -5.03 0.65
CA ARG A 118 14.08 -5.15 -0.80
C ARG A 118 13.57 -6.50 -1.24
N GLU A 119 13.01 -6.52 -2.43
CA GLU A 119 12.54 -7.73 -3.08
C GLU A 119 13.19 -7.89 -4.45
N SER A 120 13.34 -9.14 -4.89
CA SER A 120 13.85 -9.41 -6.24
C SER A 120 12.81 -9.01 -7.29
N ALA A 121 13.25 -8.70 -8.51
CA ALA A 121 12.34 -8.43 -9.62
C ALA A 121 11.34 -9.58 -9.89
N ALA A 122 11.78 -10.83 -9.70
CA ALA A 122 10.90 -12.00 -9.84
C ALA A 122 9.80 -12.04 -8.76
N GLN A 123 10.12 -11.62 -7.54
CA GLN A 123 9.16 -11.52 -6.44
C GLN A 123 8.17 -10.38 -6.69
N ALA A 124 8.66 -9.19 -7.08
CA ALA A 124 7.80 -8.07 -7.45
C ALA A 124 6.81 -8.44 -8.58
N ALA A 125 7.28 -9.15 -9.62
CA ALA A 125 6.41 -9.63 -10.69
C ALA A 125 5.36 -10.65 -10.19
N ALA A 126 5.74 -11.52 -9.25
CA ALA A 126 4.80 -12.46 -8.63
C ALA A 126 3.75 -11.72 -7.79
N ASP A 127 4.14 -10.71 -7.03
CA ASP A 127 3.25 -9.90 -6.20
C ASP A 127 2.28 -9.06 -7.03
N ALA A 128 2.75 -8.49 -8.15
CA ALA A 128 1.89 -7.77 -9.09
C ALA A 128 0.76 -8.66 -9.64
N ALA A 129 1.02 -9.95 -9.85
CA ALA A 129 0.05 -10.92 -10.38
C ALA A 129 -0.79 -11.61 -9.30
N ALA A 130 -0.32 -11.66 -8.05
CA ALA A 130 -0.95 -12.38 -6.97
C ALA A 130 -2.30 -11.75 -6.58
N ILE A 131 -3.34 -12.59 -6.46
CA ILE A 131 -4.63 -12.16 -5.90
C ILE A 131 -4.51 -12.22 -4.38
N PRO A 132 -4.67 -11.10 -3.65
CA PRO A 132 -4.55 -11.10 -2.20
C PRO A 132 -5.62 -11.98 -1.53
N PRO A 133 -5.32 -12.60 -0.38
CA PRO A 133 -6.30 -13.38 0.38
C PRO A 133 -7.54 -12.55 0.72
N GLY A 134 -8.73 -13.14 0.54
CA GLY A 134 -10.01 -12.46 0.81
C GLY A 134 -10.38 -11.38 -0.20
N ALA A 135 -9.65 -11.28 -1.32
CA ALA A 135 -9.98 -10.41 -2.44
C ALA A 135 -10.63 -11.18 -3.61
N SER A 136 -11.40 -10.46 -4.41
CA SER A 136 -11.97 -10.91 -5.68
C SER A 136 -11.64 -9.91 -6.78
N VAL A 137 -11.32 -10.41 -7.98
CA VAL A 137 -10.91 -9.62 -9.13
C VAL A 137 -12.05 -9.55 -10.15
N ASP A 138 -12.42 -8.34 -10.56
CA ASP A 138 -13.30 -8.07 -11.69
C ASP A 138 -12.51 -7.30 -12.75
N ALA A 139 -11.90 -8.04 -13.67
CA ALA A 139 -11.08 -7.46 -14.75
C ALA A 139 -11.90 -6.60 -15.72
N ALA A 140 -13.19 -6.91 -15.91
CA ALA A 140 -14.04 -6.12 -16.80
C ALA A 140 -14.33 -4.73 -16.24
N ARG A 141 -14.33 -4.57 -14.92
CA ARG A 141 -14.49 -3.29 -14.23
C ARG A 141 -13.19 -2.71 -13.69
N ASN A 142 -12.05 -3.35 -13.97
CA ASN A 142 -10.75 -3.00 -13.40
C ASN A 142 -10.80 -2.81 -11.87
N ARG A 143 -11.33 -3.81 -11.14
CA ARG A 143 -11.64 -3.68 -9.72
C ARG A 143 -11.16 -4.87 -8.89
N LEU A 144 -10.56 -4.57 -7.75
CA LEU A 144 -10.19 -5.51 -6.70
C LEU A 144 -11.07 -5.26 -5.46
N THR A 145 -11.88 -6.25 -5.06
CA THR A 145 -12.82 -6.13 -3.93
C THR A 145 -12.47 -7.08 -2.80
N PHE A 146 -12.29 -6.53 -1.60
CA PHE A 146 -12.11 -7.25 -0.35
C PHE A 146 -13.42 -7.36 0.42
N THR A 147 -13.59 -8.45 1.17
CA THR A 147 -14.79 -8.68 2.01
C THR A 147 -14.49 -8.89 3.49
N GLY A 148 -13.21 -9.06 3.87
CA GLY A 148 -12.78 -9.24 5.26
C GLY A 148 -12.50 -7.93 5.99
N ASP A 149 -12.55 -7.97 7.31
CA ASP A 149 -12.17 -6.86 8.21
C ASP A 149 -10.64 -6.67 8.29
N THR A 150 -9.87 -7.68 7.94
CA THR A 150 -8.41 -7.62 7.80
C THR A 150 -8.07 -7.72 6.31
N VAL A 151 -7.48 -6.65 5.77
CA VAL A 151 -7.09 -6.54 4.37
C VAL A 151 -5.58 -6.48 4.30
N ALA A 152 -4.97 -7.44 3.62
CA ALA A 152 -3.57 -7.38 3.21
C ALA A 152 -3.53 -7.16 1.70
N LEU A 153 -2.88 -6.09 1.26
CA LEU A 153 -2.78 -5.70 -0.15
C LEU A 153 -1.32 -5.42 -0.48
N THR A 154 -0.83 -6.02 -1.56
CA THR A 154 0.42 -5.59 -2.19
C THR A 154 0.10 -4.78 -3.44
N VAL A 155 0.80 -3.65 -3.58
CA VAL A 155 0.78 -2.81 -4.79
C VAL A 155 2.22 -2.71 -5.26
N VAL A 156 2.44 -3.01 -6.53
CA VAL A 156 3.71 -2.78 -7.21
C VAL A 156 3.58 -1.48 -7.99
N ALA A 157 4.65 -0.68 -8.01
CA ALA A 157 4.70 0.58 -8.73
C ALA A 157 5.71 0.48 -9.87
N GLY A 158 5.31 0.92 -11.07
CA GLY A 158 6.15 1.02 -12.25
C GLY A 158 6.74 -0.32 -12.70
N ALA A 159 6.03 -1.44 -12.54
CA ALA A 159 6.52 -2.75 -12.96
C ALA A 159 6.58 -2.90 -14.49
N ASP A 160 5.72 -2.18 -15.22
CA ASP A 160 5.79 -2.07 -16.68
C ASP A 160 6.58 -0.81 -17.08
N GLU A 161 7.78 -0.99 -17.64
CA GLU A 161 8.61 0.12 -18.17
C GLU A 161 7.88 0.97 -19.22
N LYS A 162 6.87 0.41 -19.91
CA LYS A 162 6.04 1.17 -20.87
C LYS A 162 4.92 1.97 -20.20
N ASN A 163 4.67 1.71 -18.92
CA ASN A 163 3.65 2.35 -18.10
C ASN A 163 4.16 2.60 -16.68
N MET A 164 5.33 3.23 -16.59
CA MET A 164 6.04 3.60 -15.35
C MET A 164 5.19 4.44 -14.37
N TYR A 165 4.16 5.16 -14.86
CA TYR A 165 3.21 5.92 -14.05
C TYR A 165 1.98 5.11 -13.67
N SER A 166 2.20 3.90 -13.13
CA SER A 166 1.10 3.02 -12.76
C SER A 166 1.37 2.15 -11.54
N PHE A 167 0.27 1.68 -10.97
CA PHE A 167 0.22 0.71 -9.88
C PHE A 167 -0.31 -0.61 -10.41
N GLU A 168 0.39 -1.70 -10.15
CA GLU A 168 -0.04 -3.05 -10.47
C GLU A 168 -0.48 -3.81 -9.21
N ALA A 169 -1.65 -4.44 -9.27
CA ALA A 169 -2.14 -5.32 -8.21
C ALA A 169 -3.11 -6.36 -8.77
N ALA A 170 -2.94 -7.62 -8.37
CA ALA A 170 -3.79 -8.75 -8.79
C ALA A 170 -3.94 -8.87 -10.33
N GLY A 171 -2.88 -8.56 -11.07
CA GLY A 171 -2.84 -8.56 -12.53
C GLY A 171 -3.58 -7.40 -13.21
N LEU A 172 -3.99 -6.39 -12.44
CA LEU A 172 -4.66 -5.18 -12.91
C LEU A 172 -3.74 -3.97 -12.84
N THR A 173 -3.95 -2.99 -13.72
CA THR A 173 -3.24 -1.70 -13.74
C THR A 173 -4.16 -0.60 -13.24
N ASN A 174 -3.71 0.17 -12.25
CA ASN A 174 -4.46 1.20 -11.54
C ASN A 174 -5.90 0.74 -11.18
N PRO A 175 -6.09 -0.45 -10.56
CA PRO A 175 -7.43 -0.96 -10.28
C PRO A 175 -8.17 -0.10 -9.25
N GLU A 176 -9.50 -0.05 -9.32
CA GLU A 176 -10.26 0.37 -8.16
C GLU A 176 -10.06 -0.63 -7.02
N ILE A 177 -9.68 -0.16 -5.84
CA ILE A 177 -9.57 -0.99 -4.64
C ILE A 177 -10.80 -0.73 -3.77
N VAL A 178 -11.53 -1.78 -3.43
CA VAL A 178 -12.74 -1.70 -2.60
C VAL A 178 -12.53 -2.48 -1.32
N VAL A 179 -12.68 -1.81 -0.17
CA VAL A 179 -12.54 -2.41 1.16
C VAL A 179 -13.78 -2.19 2.02
N PRO A 180 -14.04 -3.08 3.00
CA PRO A 180 -15.09 -2.86 3.98
C PRO A 180 -14.86 -1.62 4.85
N ALA A 181 -15.91 -0.89 5.18
CA ALA A 181 -15.84 0.12 6.23
C ALA A 181 -15.40 -0.50 7.57
N GLY A 182 -14.43 0.14 8.23
CA GLY A 182 -13.80 -0.35 9.45
C GLY A 182 -12.69 -1.38 9.23
N ALA A 183 -12.39 -1.78 7.99
CA ALA A 183 -11.31 -2.73 7.72
C ALA A 183 -9.94 -2.18 8.14
N HIS A 184 -9.14 -3.03 8.76
CA HIS A 184 -7.72 -2.84 9.00
C HIS A 184 -6.96 -3.22 7.73
N VAL A 185 -6.45 -2.21 7.04
CA VAL A 185 -5.69 -2.37 5.79
C VAL A 185 -4.22 -2.34 6.11
N THR A 186 -3.50 -3.38 5.69
CA THR A 186 -2.04 -3.42 5.59
C THR A 186 -1.68 -3.37 4.11
N LEU A 187 -1.01 -2.29 3.70
CA LEU A 187 -0.56 -2.07 2.34
C LEU A 187 0.94 -2.25 2.28
N HIS A 188 1.39 -3.18 1.44
CA HIS A 188 2.78 -3.36 1.05
C HIS A 188 3.02 -2.70 -0.31
N LEU A 189 3.95 -1.75 -0.37
CA LEU A 189 4.37 -1.11 -1.61
C LEU A 189 5.73 -1.65 -2.03
N VAL A 190 5.83 -2.04 -3.29
CA VAL A 190 7.08 -2.40 -3.97
C VAL A 190 7.32 -1.38 -5.07
N ASN A 191 8.47 -0.68 -5.04
CA ASN A 191 8.88 0.14 -6.18
C ASN A 191 9.74 -0.70 -7.14
N ALA A 192 9.13 -1.19 -8.22
CA ALA A 192 9.81 -2.01 -9.24
C ALA A 192 10.44 -1.16 -10.36
N ASP A 193 10.17 0.15 -10.38
CA ASP A 193 10.68 1.08 -11.36
C ASP A 193 12.19 1.29 -11.18
N THR A 194 12.96 1.19 -12.28
CA THR A 194 14.42 1.31 -12.27
C THR A 194 14.95 2.74 -12.48
N ASP A 195 14.08 3.71 -12.74
CA ASP A 195 14.49 5.09 -13.03
C ASP A 195 13.74 6.18 -12.25
N MET A 196 12.71 5.81 -11.48
CA MET A 196 11.95 6.75 -10.66
C MET A 196 11.66 6.25 -9.24
N ALA A 197 11.58 7.22 -8.32
CA ALA A 197 10.93 6.99 -7.04
C ALA A 197 9.41 6.93 -7.20
N HIS A 198 8.78 6.04 -6.44
CA HIS A 198 7.33 5.96 -6.31
C HIS A 198 6.90 5.90 -4.85
N GLY A 199 5.67 6.32 -4.59
CA GLY A 199 5.03 6.21 -3.28
C GLY A 199 3.55 5.86 -3.44
N VAL A 200 2.84 5.79 -2.33
CA VAL A 200 1.38 5.63 -2.34
C VAL A 200 0.76 6.45 -1.22
N LEU A 201 -0.29 7.20 -1.56
CA LEU A 201 -1.07 8.00 -0.64
C LEU A 201 -2.55 7.74 -0.90
N VAL A 202 -3.30 7.33 0.11
CA VAL A 202 -4.77 7.35 0.06
C VAL A 202 -5.25 8.70 0.60
N THR A 203 -5.98 9.47 -0.21
CA THR A 203 -6.47 10.81 0.12
C THR A 203 -7.95 10.99 -0.20
N ALA A 204 -8.62 11.88 0.54
CA ALA A 204 -10.03 12.22 0.32
C ALA A 204 -10.24 13.21 -0.83
N THR A 205 -9.16 13.86 -1.30
CA THR A 205 -9.25 14.91 -2.31
C THR A 205 -9.04 14.33 -3.71
N SER A 206 -10.11 14.19 -4.49
CA SER A 206 -10.02 13.72 -5.88
C SER A 206 -9.18 14.64 -6.78
N ALA A 207 -9.15 15.95 -6.50
CA ALA A 207 -8.32 16.92 -7.20
C ALA A 207 -6.80 16.63 -7.07
N ALA A 208 -6.39 15.83 -6.07
CA ALA A 208 -5.00 15.43 -5.90
C ALA A 208 -4.47 14.61 -7.09
N GLY A 209 -5.35 13.91 -7.82
CA GLY A 209 -5.01 13.23 -9.07
C GLY A 209 -4.52 14.17 -10.18
N THR A 210 -4.83 15.46 -10.09
CA THR A 210 -4.39 16.49 -11.04
C THR A 210 -3.36 17.45 -10.44
N SER A 211 -2.92 17.23 -9.20
CA SER A 211 -1.95 18.07 -8.51
C SER A 211 -0.54 17.76 -9.00
N TRP A 212 0.24 18.81 -9.30
CA TRP A 212 1.67 18.66 -9.58
C TRP A 212 2.48 18.28 -8.33
N MET A 213 2.04 18.62 -7.11
CA MET A 213 2.77 18.33 -5.86
C MET A 213 1.83 17.79 -4.77
N PRO A 214 1.26 16.59 -4.93
CA PRO A 214 0.35 16.01 -3.94
C PRO A 214 1.02 15.82 -2.57
N MET A 215 2.31 15.47 -2.48
CA MET A 215 3.00 15.33 -1.18
C MET A 215 3.00 16.58 -0.30
N MET A 216 2.82 17.77 -0.88
CA MET A 216 2.74 19.05 -0.15
C MET A 216 1.32 19.58 -0.01
N THR A 217 0.38 19.07 -0.82
CA THR A 217 -0.96 19.65 -0.97
C THR A 217 -2.08 18.70 -0.55
N SER A 218 -1.75 17.44 -0.29
CA SER A 218 -2.71 16.39 0.04
C SER A 218 -2.33 15.72 1.36
N ALA A 219 -3.33 15.53 2.21
CA ALA A 219 -3.20 14.75 3.43
C ALA A 219 -3.70 13.33 3.22
N ALA A 220 -3.18 12.39 4.02
CA ALA A 220 -3.71 11.05 4.09
C ALA A 220 -5.15 11.07 4.62
N ALA A 221 -6.04 10.33 3.98
CA ALA A 221 -7.44 10.19 4.39
C ALA A 221 -7.58 9.47 5.73
N PHE A 222 -6.65 8.56 6.01
CA PHE A 222 -6.58 7.80 7.25
C PHE A 222 -5.16 7.93 7.83
N PRO A 223 -4.99 8.01 9.16
CA PRO A 223 -3.67 7.96 9.78
C PRO A 223 -2.91 6.70 9.33
N GLY A 224 -1.69 6.88 8.82
CA GLY A 224 -0.87 5.78 8.29
C GLY A 224 -1.13 5.42 6.82
N ALA A 225 -2.09 6.04 6.13
CA ALA A 225 -2.38 5.69 4.73
C ALA A 225 -1.43 6.35 3.71
N ALA A 226 -0.13 6.42 4.03
CA ALA A 226 0.90 6.99 3.16
C ALA A 226 2.25 6.28 3.29
N ILE A 227 2.86 5.99 2.15
CA ILE A 227 4.29 5.75 1.96
C ILE A 227 4.75 6.83 0.98
N TRP A 228 5.51 7.81 1.48
CA TRP A 228 5.75 9.04 0.73
C TRP A 228 6.68 8.88 -0.47
N ALA A 229 7.71 8.05 -0.34
CA ALA A 229 8.62 7.76 -1.44
C ALA A 229 9.45 6.53 -1.11
N LEU A 230 9.66 5.68 -2.12
CA LEU A 230 10.65 4.63 -2.18
C LEU A 230 11.56 4.95 -3.38
N GLY A 231 12.87 4.78 -3.22
CA GLY A 231 13.83 4.99 -4.31
C GLY A 231 13.65 3.99 -5.45
N GLU A 232 14.38 4.18 -6.54
CA GLU A 232 14.35 3.29 -7.70
C GLU A 232 14.92 1.89 -7.37
N ALA A 233 14.47 0.89 -8.12
CA ALA A 233 15.01 -0.46 -8.12
C ALA A 233 16.40 -0.49 -8.77
N ASP A 234 17.28 -1.32 -8.22
CA ASP A 234 18.65 -1.49 -8.72
C ASP A 234 19.09 -2.96 -8.61
N GLY A 235 20.39 -3.23 -8.82
CA GLY A 235 20.96 -4.57 -8.74
C GLY A 235 20.81 -5.28 -7.37
N SER A 236 20.45 -4.55 -6.30
CA SER A 236 20.13 -5.09 -4.98
C SER A 236 18.64 -5.40 -4.78
N GLY A 237 17.78 -5.08 -5.75
CA GLY A 237 16.34 -5.36 -5.74
C GLY A 237 15.48 -4.10 -5.72
N ALA A 238 14.17 -4.30 -5.75
CA ALA A 238 13.13 -3.28 -5.63
C ALA A 238 12.96 -2.87 -4.16
N PRO A 239 13.08 -1.57 -3.80
CA PRO A 239 12.78 -1.09 -2.45
C PRO A 239 11.32 -1.32 -2.07
N THR A 240 11.10 -1.71 -0.81
CA THR A 240 9.75 -1.98 -0.30
C THR A 240 9.47 -1.29 1.03
N ALA A 241 8.19 -1.03 1.30
CA ALA A 241 7.72 -0.59 2.61
C ALA A 241 6.29 -1.05 2.85
N THR A 242 5.94 -1.18 4.13
CA THR A 242 4.59 -1.55 4.56
C THR A 242 4.02 -0.45 5.44
N THR A 243 2.76 -0.11 5.23
CA THR A 243 1.99 0.74 6.12
C THR A 243 0.65 0.12 6.47
N SER A 244 0.05 0.56 7.58
CA SER A 244 -1.26 0.10 8.01
C SER A 244 -2.16 1.26 8.42
N PHE A 245 -3.45 1.15 8.12
CA PHE A 245 -4.47 2.13 8.49
C PHE A 245 -5.83 1.47 8.62
N THR A 246 -6.77 2.14 9.29
CA THR A 246 -8.17 1.69 9.38
C THR A 246 -9.04 2.54 8.46
N ALA A 247 -9.76 1.89 7.54
CA ALA A 247 -10.68 2.54 6.60
C ALA A 247 -12.02 2.89 7.28
N THR A 248 -12.00 3.85 8.20
CA THR A 248 -13.10 4.09 9.16
C THR A 248 -14.37 4.69 8.56
N THR A 249 -14.24 5.50 7.51
CA THR A 249 -15.36 6.27 6.94
C THR A 249 -15.68 5.75 5.55
N SER A 250 -16.92 5.34 5.33
CA SER A 250 -17.41 4.96 3.99
C SER A 250 -17.34 6.15 3.03
N GLY A 251 -16.91 5.90 1.80
CA GLY A 251 -16.76 6.95 0.80
C GLY A 251 -15.86 6.55 -0.36
N SER A 252 -15.76 7.47 -1.31
CA SER A 252 -14.81 7.39 -2.43
C SER A 252 -13.60 8.23 -2.12
N TYR A 253 -12.43 7.63 -2.23
CA TYR A 253 -11.11 8.21 -2.04
C TYR A 253 -10.29 8.02 -3.31
N THR A 254 -9.13 8.65 -3.36
CA THR A 254 -8.13 8.44 -4.41
C THR A 254 -6.87 7.88 -3.77
N TYR A 255 -6.32 6.80 -4.33
CA TYR A 255 -4.95 6.41 -4.05
C TYR A 255 -4.06 6.84 -5.21
N LEU A 256 -2.91 7.43 -4.92
CA LEU A 256 -2.04 8.05 -5.92
C LEU A 256 -0.57 7.96 -5.54
N CYS A 257 0.32 8.17 -6.51
CA CYS A 257 1.74 8.38 -6.24
C CYS A 257 1.99 9.83 -5.81
N PRO A 258 2.53 10.10 -4.61
CA PRO A 258 2.67 11.46 -4.09
C PRO A 258 3.87 12.23 -4.70
N ILE A 259 4.62 11.60 -5.59
CA ILE A 259 5.78 12.18 -6.28
C ILE A 259 5.31 13.26 -7.27
N PRO A 260 6.01 14.41 -7.38
CA PRO A 260 5.56 15.49 -8.23
C PRO A 260 5.37 15.09 -9.69
N GLY A 261 4.25 15.52 -10.26
CA GLY A 261 3.86 15.23 -11.65
C GLY A 261 3.29 13.84 -11.89
N HIS A 262 3.60 12.83 -11.07
CA HIS A 262 3.19 11.44 -11.31
C HIS A 262 1.67 11.23 -11.37
N PRO A 263 0.83 11.79 -10.48
CA PRO A 263 -0.62 11.68 -10.62
C PRO A 263 -1.14 12.29 -11.92
N GLN A 264 -0.55 13.40 -12.38
CA GLN A 264 -0.95 14.07 -13.62
C GLN A 264 -0.64 13.22 -14.86
N GLN A 265 0.32 12.30 -14.76
CA GLN A 265 0.60 11.30 -15.79
C GLN A 265 -0.30 10.05 -15.69
N GLY A 266 -1.20 9.99 -14.70
CA GLY A 266 -2.16 8.90 -14.53
C GLY A 266 -1.83 7.91 -13.42
N MET A 267 -0.85 8.19 -12.56
CA MET A 267 -0.49 7.30 -11.44
C MET A 267 -1.41 7.48 -10.23
N HIS A 268 -2.68 7.15 -10.44
CA HIS A 268 -3.74 7.24 -9.44
C HIS A 268 -4.94 6.36 -9.84
N ALA A 269 -5.72 5.97 -8.84
CA ALA A 269 -6.99 5.30 -9.04
C ALA A 269 -7.91 5.45 -7.81
N THR A 270 -9.10 4.88 -7.91
CA THR A 270 -10.14 5.00 -6.88
C THR A 270 -9.91 4.00 -5.74
N PHE A 271 -10.05 4.48 -4.52
CA PHE A 271 -10.13 3.66 -3.31
C PHE A 271 -11.51 3.83 -2.69
N THR A 272 -12.31 2.77 -2.62
CA THR A 272 -13.69 2.81 -2.15
C THR A 272 -13.81 2.10 -0.80
N VAL A 273 -14.39 2.79 0.18
CA VAL A 273 -14.73 2.23 1.49
C VAL A 273 -16.24 2.08 1.58
N ARG A 274 -16.75 0.86 1.79
CA ARG A 274 -18.21 0.60 1.83
C ARG A 274 -18.61 -0.62 2.63
#